data_AF-A0A9E2GGZ6-F1
#
_entry.id   AF-A0A9E2GGZ6-F1
#
_cell.length_a   1.000
_cell.length_b   1.000
_cell.length_c   1.000
_cell.angle_alpha   90.00
_cell.angle_beta   90.00
_cell.angle_gamma   90.00
#
_symmetry.space_group_name_H-M   'P 1'
#
loop_
_entity.id
_entity.type
_entity.pdbx_description
1 polymer ?
#
loop_
_entity_poly.entity_id
_entity_poly.type
_entity_poly.pdbx_seq_one_letter_code
_entity_poly.pdbx_strand_id
1 'polypeptide(L)'
;MTTHITNYVKFLSLAMLATFCLCPQLAQANSGEVAAGIVALIMGLFFTGFFSLYFLFIALIIGINIGGIIIWVLMLIDCVKRDFPNKDDKTVWILVVALTSWIGALIYYFIVKRKEDQGS
;
A
#
# COMPACT_ATOMS: atom_id res chain seq x y z
N MET A 1 -8.53 -11.93 -1.74
CA MET A 1 -7.62 -10.96 -1.09
C MET A 1 -7.73 -11.02 0.44
N THR A 2 -8.94 -10.97 1.00
CA THR A 2 -9.20 -11.09 2.44
C THR A 2 -8.60 -12.35 3.08
N THR A 3 -8.68 -13.51 2.43
CA THR A 3 -8.10 -14.78 2.93
C THR A 3 -6.58 -14.75 3.07
N HIS A 4 -5.84 -14.07 2.18
CA HIS A 4 -4.39 -13.95 2.27
C HIS A 4 -3.96 -13.06 3.44
N ILE A 5 -4.71 -11.98 3.68
CA ILE A 5 -4.48 -11.08 4.81
C ILE A 5 -4.79 -11.82 6.12
N THR A 6 -5.90 -12.55 6.20
CA THR A 6 -6.27 -13.30 7.41
C THR A 6 -5.26 -14.42 7.71
N ASN A 7 -4.78 -15.14 6.70
CA ASN A 7 -3.76 -16.18 6.87
C ASN A 7 -2.41 -15.59 7.31
N TYR A 8 -2.05 -14.41 6.78
CA TYR A 8 -0.86 -13.68 7.23
C TYR A 8 -0.97 -13.25 8.68
N VAL A 9 -2.09 -12.65 9.09
CA VAL A 9 -2.35 -12.24 10.48
C VAL A 9 -2.33 -13.45 11.43
N LYS A 10 -2.91 -14.58 11.02
CA LYS A 10 -2.85 -15.84 11.79
C LYS A 10 -1.41 -16.33 11.93
N PHE A 11 -0.65 -16.36 10.84
CA PHE A 11 0.77 -16.74 10.86
C PHE A 11 1.60 -15.82 11.77
N LEU A 12 1.35 -14.51 11.72
CA LEU A 12 2.04 -13.53 12.57
C LEU A 12 1.70 -13.72 14.06
N SER A 13 0.43 -13.98 14.37
CA SER A 13 0.00 -14.25 15.75
C SER A 13 0.60 -15.55 16.30
N LEU A 14 0.74 -16.59 15.47
CA LEU A 14 1.39 -17.85 15.83
C LEU A 14 2.91 -17.68 16.02
N ALA A 15 3.57 -16.89 15.17
CA ALA A 15 4.99 -16.59 15.30
C ALA A 15 5.28 -15.77 16.58
N MET A 16 4.40 -14.81 16.92
CA MET A 16 4.46 -14.06 18.17
C MET A 16 4.25 -14.97 19.39
N LEU A 17 3.24 -15.84 19.36
CA LEU A 17 2.99 -16.84 20.42
C LEU A 17 4.15 -17.81 20.58
N ALA A 18 4.74 -18.32 19.49
CA ALA A 18 5.88 -19.22 19.54
C ALA A 18 7.11 -18.54 20.18
N THR A 19 7.34 -17.27 19.86
CA THR A 19 8.38 -16.46 20.49
C THR A 19 8.10 -16.26 21.98
N PHE A 20 6.84 -16.03 22.36
CA PHE A 20 6.43 -15.87 23.76
C PHE A 20 6.49 -17.19 24.56
N CYS A 21 6.20 -18.32 23.93
CA CYS A 21 6.27 -19.66 24.54
C CYS A 21 7.70 -20.12 24.82
N LEU A 22 8.72 -19.49 24.22
CA LEU A 22 10.14 -19.76 24.53
C LEU A 22 10.60 -19.07 25.84
N CYS A 23 9.83 -18.10 26.36
CA CYS A 23 10.11 -17.42 27.63
C CYS A 23 10.15 -18.37 28.85
N PRO A 24 9.19 -19.28 29.08
CA PRO A 24 9.27 -20.24 30.18
C PRO A 24 10.40 -21.27 30.03
N GLN A 25 10.78 -21.65 28.80
CA GLN A 25 11.94 -22.53 28.58
C GLN A 25 13.26 -21.88 29.05
N LEU A 26 13.36 -20.56 28.95
CA LEU A 26 14.52 -19.80 29.42
C LEU A 26 14.58 -19.68 30.95
N ALA A 27 13.45 -19.76 31.63
CA ALA A 27 13.38 -19.69 33.09
C ALA A 27 13.92 -20.97 33.79
N GLN A 28 13.99 -22.10 33.07
CA GLN A 28 14.59 -23.36 33.55
C GLN A 28 15.98 -23.66 32.97
N ALA A 29 16.52 -22.78 32.12
CA ALA A 29 17.77 -23.01 31.40
C ALA A 29 19.01 -22.69 32.27
N ASN A 30 20.10 -23.45 32.08
CA ASN A 30 21.34 -23.24 32.82
C ASN A 30 22.03 -21.93 32.38
N SER A 31 22.96 -21.38 33.18
CA SER A 31 23.52 -20.02 32.98
C SER A 31 24.09 -19.73 31.58
N GLY A 32 24.57 -20.74 30.86
CA GLY A 32 25.06 -20.62 29.48
C GLY A 32 23.96 -20.61 28.40
N GLU A 33 22.79 -21.20 28.66
CA GLU A 33 21.69 -21.31 27.70
C GLU A 33 20.76 -20.09 27.73
N VAL A 34 20.71 -19.38 28.87
CA VAL A 34 19.93 -18.14 29.02
C VAL A 34 20.37 -17.07 28.04
N ALA A 35 21.68 -16.91 27.83
CA ALA A 35 22.23 -15.97 26.85
C ALA A 35 21.80 -16.31 25.42
N ALA A 36 21.82 -17.58 25.04
CA ALA A 36 21.43 -18.02 23.70
C ALA A 36 19.93 -17.77 23.42
N GLY A 37 19.05 -18.00 24.40
CA GLY A 37 17.62 -17.78 24.19
C GLY A 37 17.22 -16.31 24.20
N ILE A 38 17.89 -15.43 24.97
CA ILE A 38 17.66 -13.98 24.85
C ILE A 38 18.02 -13.48 23.44
N VAL A 39 19.14 -13.96 22.87
CA VAL A 39 19.53 -13.62 21.49
C VAL A 39 18.50 -14.14 20.49
N ALA A 40 18.01 -15.36 20.65
CA ALA A 40 16.97 -15.93 19.78
C ALA A 40 15.66 -15.12 19.83
N LEU A 41 15.24 -14.63 21.00
CA LEU A 41 14.05 -13.78 21.15
C LEU A 41 14.24 -12.44 20.44
N ILE A 42 15.39 -11.79 20.62
CA ILE A 42 15.67 -10.50 19.97
C ILE A 42 15.70 -10.65 18.45
N MET A 43 16.35 -11.70 17.94
CA MET A 43 16.40 -11.98 16.49
C MET A 43 15.03 -12.32 15.92
N GLY A 44 14.23 -13.11 16.66
CA GLY A 44 12.87 -13.47 16.26
C GLY A 44 11.92 -12.27 16.22
N LEU A 45 12.00 -11.37 17.21
CA LEU A 45 11.22 -10.14 17.24
C LEU A 45 11.61 -9.18 16.11
N PHE A 46 12.92 -9.07 15.81
CA PHE A 46 13.40 -8.20 14.75
C PHE A 46 12.95 -8.69 13.37
N PHE A 47 13.11 -9.99 13.08
CA PHE A 47 12.67 -10.57 11.82
C PHE A 47 11.16 -10.52 11.65
N THR A 48 10.40 -10.93 12.67
CA THR A 48 8.93 -10.95 12.60
C THR A 48 8.37 -9.54 12.51
N GLY A 49 8.90 -8.59 13.29
CA GLY A 49 8.47 -7.20 13.26
C GLY A 49 8.77 -6.51 11.93
N PHE A 50 9.99 -6.68 11.40
CA PHE A 50 10.38 -6.09 10.13
C PHE A 50 9.56 -6.65 8.95
N PHE A 51 9.38 -7.98 8.90
CA PHE A 51 8.58 -8.61 7.86
C PHE A 51 7.10 -8.21 7.94
N SER A 52 6.57 -8.09 9.17
CA SER A 52 5.21 -7.59 9.43
C SER A 52 4.99 -6.18 8.86
N LEU A 53 5.88 -5.25 9.20
CA LEU A 53 5.81 -3.87 8.74
C LEU A 53 5.98 -3.77 7.22
N TYR A 54 6.92 -4.54 6.65
CA TYR A 54 7.15 -4.58 5.21
C TYR A 54 5.92 -5.05 4.44
N PHE A 55 5.26 -6.11 4.92
CA PHE A 55 4.05 -6.63 4.28
C PHE A 55 2.86 -5.67 4.41
N LEU A 56 2.71 -5.01 5.58
CA LEU A 56 1.67 -3.99 5.79
C LEU A 56 1.88 -2.78 4.86
N PHE A 57 3.13 -2.36 4.65
CA PHE A 57 3.49 -1.30 3.73
C PHE A 57 3.12 -1.65 2.28
N ILE A 58 3.43 -2.88 1.84
CA ILE A 58 3.02 -3.36 0.51
C ILE A 58 1.50 -3.40 0.37
N ALA A 59 0.78 -3.90 1.38
CA ALA A 59 -0.68 -3.96 1.34
C ALA A 59 -1.31 -2.56 1.20
N LEU A 60 -0.76 -1.55 1.90
CA LEU A 60 -1.18 -0.16 1.76
C LEU A 60 -0.92 0.38 0.36
N ILE A 61 0.25 0.14 -0.23
CA ILE A 61 0.57 0.59 -1.59
C ILE A 61 -0.34 -0.06 -2.62
N ILE A 62 -0.67 -1.35 -2.48
CA ILE A 62 -1.61 -2.04 -3.37
C ILE A 62 -3.01 -1.43 -3.25
N GLY A 63 -3.48 -1.17 -2.02
CA GLY A 63 -4.78 -0.53 -1.81
C GLY A 63 -4.88 0.85 -2.46
N ILE A 64 -3.84 1.67 -2.32
CA ILE A 64 -3.75 3.00 -2.95
C ILE A 64 -3.70 2.88 -4.47
N ASN A 65 -2.96 1.91 -5.02
CA ASN A 65 -2.89 1.69 -6.47
C ASN A 65 -4.25 1.32 -7.07
N ILE A 66 -5.01 0.44 -6.41
CA ILE A 66 -6.34 0.05 -6.88
C ILE A 66 -7.28 1.26 -6.89
N GLY A 67 -7.27 2.08 -5.83
CA GLY A 67 -8.03 3.34 -5.79
C GLY A 67 -7.59 4.33 -6.87
N GLY A 68 -6.28 4.43 -7.11
CA GLY A 68 -5.68 5.28 -8.15
C GLY A 68 -6.12 4.88 -9.56
N ILE A 69 -6.25 3.58 -9.84
CA ILE A 69 -6.75 3.08 -11.14
C ILE A 69 -8.23 3.44 -11.33
N ILE A 70 -9.07 3.32 -10.28
CA ILE A 70 -10.49 3.68 -10.37
C ILE A 70 -10.64 5.17 -10.68
N ILE A 71 -9.92 6.03 -9.94
CA ILE A 71 -9.93 7.48 -10.18
C ILE A 71 -9.41 7.82 -11.58
N TRP A 72 -8.35 7.14 -12.03
CA TRP A 72 -7.81 7.32 -13.38
C TRP A 72 -8.84 7.01 -14.48
N VAL A 73 -9.54 5.87 -14.37
CA VAL A 73 -10.59 5.50 -15.33
C VAL A 73 -11.75 6.48 -15.30
N LEU A 74 -12.18 6.93 -14.11
CA LEU A 74 -13.25 7.92 -13.99
C LEU A 74 -12.91 9.26 -14.64
N MET A 75 -11.67 9.74 -14.51
CA MET A 75 -11.20 10.96 -15.18
C MET A 75 -11.12 10.80 -16.70
N LEU A 76 -10.79 9.60 -17.18
CA LEU A 76 -10.79 9.27 -18.61
C LEU A 76 -12.22 9.30 -19.18
N ILE A 77 -13.20 8.77 -18.44
CA ILE A 77 -14.63 8.86 -18.79
C ILE A 77 -15.09 10.33 -18.79
N ASP A 78 -14.67 11.13 -17.82
CA ASP A 78 -15.01 12.55 -17.73
C ASP A 78 -14.45 13.33 -18.94
N CYS A 79 -13.20 13.09 -19.33
CA CYS A 79 -12.60 13.68 -20.54
C CYS A 79 -13.36 13.32 -21.83
N VAL A 80 -13.89 12.09 -21.92
CA VAL A 80 -14.66 11.65 -23.10
C VAL A 80 -16.07 12.26 -23.10
N LYS A 81 -16.71 12.39 -21.94
CA LYS A 81 -18.04 13.00 -21.81
C LYS A 81 -18.03 14.52 -21.94
N ARG A 82 -16.92 15.18 -21.59
CA ARG A 82 -16.79 16.63 -21.75
C ARG A 82 -16.78 17.00 -23.23
N ASP A 83 -17.58 17.99 -23.56
CA ASP A 83 -17.54 18.64 -24.86
C ASP A 83 -16.47 19.73 -24.79
N PHE A 84 -15.29 19.43 -25.35
CA PHE A 84 -14.25 20.43 -25.48
C PHE A 84 -14.53 21.24 -26.75
N PRO A 85 -14.43 22.59 -26.69
CA PRO A 85 -14.69 23.43 -27.85
C PRO A 85 -13.77 23.13 -29.04
N ASN A 86 -12.57 22.59 -28.79
CA ASN A 86 -11.66 22.05 -29.81
C ASN A 86 -11.53 20.53 -29.70
N LYS A 87 -11.68 19.84 -30.84
CA LYS A 87 -11.53 18.38 -30.96
C LYS A 87 -10.09 17.91 -30.70
N ASP A 88 -9.13 18.78 -31.00
CA ASP A 88 -7.70 18.50 -30.83
C ASP A 88 -7.32 18.50 -29.35
N ASP A 89 -7.84 19.46 -28.57
CA ASP A 89 -7.62 19.55 -27.12
C ASP A 89 -8.18 18.32 -26.38
N LYS A 90 -9.33 17.80 -26.82
CA LYS A 90 -9.91 16.57 -26.28
C LYS A 90 -8.98 15.37 -26.47
N THR A 91 -8.41 15.25 -27.66
CA THR A 91 -7.53 14.13 -28.02
C THR A 91 -6.22 14.19 -27.25
N VAL A 92 -5.64 15.38 -27.11
CA VAL A 92 -4.42 15.61 -26.32
C VAL A 92 -4.63 15.23 -24.85
N TRP A 93 -5.73 15.66 -24.24
CA TRP A 93 -6.01 15.34 -22.83
C TRP A 93 -6.25 13.85 -22.58
N ILE A 94 -6.94 13.17 -23.49
CA ILE A 94 -7.11 11.71 -23.43
C ILE A 94 -5.73 11.03 -23.52
N LEU A 95 -4.85 11.45 -24.44
CA LEU A 95 -3.50 10.88 -24.56
C LEU A 95 -2.64 11.11 -23.31
N VAL A 96 -2.67 12.33 -22.77
CA VAL A 96 -1.91 12.70 -21.57
C VAL A 96 -2.37 11.85 -20.39
N VAL A 97 -3.68 11.86 -20.09
CA VAL A 97 -4.24 11.08 -18.99
C VAL A 97 -3.99 9.58 -19.20
N ALA A 98 -4.12 9.06 -20.43
CA ALA A 98 -3.87 7.65 -20.73
C ALA A 98 -2.41 7.23 -20.50
N LEU A 99 -1.44 8.05 -20.93
CA LEU A 99 0.00 7.74 -20.85
C LEU A 99 0.62 7.99 -19.48
N THR A 100 0.08 8.92 -18.69
CA THR A 100 0.61 9.25 -17.35
C THR A 100 -0.18 8.61 -16.19
N SER A 101 -1.18 7.77 -16.48
CA SER A 101 -2.01 7.06 -15.49
C SER A 101 -2.48 7.99 -14.34
N TRP A 102 -2.23 7.59 -13.08
CA TRP A 102 -2.54 8.34 -11.86
C TRP A 102 -1.97 9.77 -11.83
N ILE A 103 -0.77 9.99 -12.38
CA ILE A 103 -0.14 11.32 -12.44
C ILE A 103 -0.84 12.22 -13.46
N GLY A 104 -1.29 11.66 -14.58
CA GLY A 104 -2.06 12.38 -15.59
C GLY A 104 -3.42 12.85 -15.09
N ALA A 105 -4.09 12.02 -14.30
CA ALA A 105 -5.35 12.39 -13.65
C ALA A 105 -5.18 13.54 -12.64
N LEU A 106 -4.08 13.53 -11.87
CA LEU A 106 -3.77 14.60 -10.91
C LEU A 106 -3.50 15.94 -11.61
N ILE A 107 -2.76 15.90 -12.71
CA ILE A 107 -2.46 17.08 -13.53
C ILE A 107 -3.73 17.62 -14.21
N TYR A 108 -4.60 16.75 -14.75
CA TYR A 108 -5.90 17.15 -15.33
C TYR A 108 -6.76 17.89 -14.31
N TYR A 109 -6.85 17.36 -13.09
CA TYR A 109 -7.61 18.00 -12.01
C TYR A 109 -7.08 19.40 -11.69
N PHE A 110 -5.77 19.56 -11.52
CA PHE A 110 -5.19 20.86 -11.16
C PHE A 110 -5.22 21.90 -12.30
N ILE A 111 -5.09 21.48 -13.56
CA ILE A 111 -4.99 22.42 -14.69
C ILE A 111 -6.36 22.72 -15.29
N VAL A 112 -7.18 21.69 -15.55
CA VAL A 112 -8.46 21.87 -16.27
C VAL A 112 -9.55 22.31 -15.32
N LYS A 113 -9.72 21.61 -14.19
CA LYS A 113 -10.81 21.91 -13.25
C LYS A 113 -10.61 23.24 -12.53
N ARG A 114 -9.37 23.54 -12.14
CA ARG A 114 -9.05 24.81 -11.45
C ARG A 114 -9.08 26.04 -12.36
N LYS A 115 -8.89 25.90 -13.67
CA LYS A 115 -9.00 27.01 -14.63
C LYS A 115 -10.46 27.45 -14.84
N GLU A 116 -11.39 26.52 -14.70
CA GLU A 116 -12.82 26.78 -14.86
C GLU A 116 -13.38 27.59 -13.67
N ASP A 117 -12.87 27.33 -12.47
CA ASP A 117 -13.26 28.07 -11.25
C ASP A 117 -12.70 29.50 -11.19
N GLN A 118 -11.66 29.83 -11.96
CA GLN A 118 -11.08 31.18 -12.06
C GLN A 118 -11.57 31.96 -13.28
N GLY A 119 -12.49 31.40 -14.07
CA GLY A 119 -13.08 32.00 -15.26
C GLY A 119 -14.51 32.55 -15.07
N SER A 120 -14.87 32.97 -13.84
CA SER A 120 -16.12 33.70 -13.52
C SER A 120 -15.82 35.15 -13.21
#